data_AF-A0A9E5J7V1-F1
#
_entry.id   AF-A0A9E5J7V1-F1
#
_cell.length_a   1.000
_cell.length_b   1.000
_cell.length_c   1.000
_cell.angle_alpha   90.00
_cell.angle_beta   90.00
_cell.angle_gamma   90.00
#
_symmetry.space_group_name_H-M   'P 1'
#
loop_
_entity.id
_entity.type
_entity.pdbx_description
1 polymer ?
#
loop_
_entity_poly.entity_id
_entity_poly.type
_entity_poly.pdbx_seq_one_letter_code
_entity_poly.pdbx_strand_id
1 'polypeptide(L)' 'GIKSTSVFNGEIEMRKTDHQLQQPLYLTVWSKVDKKYNYSVENTGMTLVPVKEFPSYISSTPTSCQMKRPG' A
#
# COMPACT_ATOMS: atom_id res chain seq x y z
N GLY A 1 -13.00 2.61 -11.12
CA GLY A 1 -11.72 3.20 -11.51
C GLY A 1 -11.17 2.49 -12.71
N ILE A 2 -9.87 2.60 -12.91
CA ILE A 2 -9.10 1.59 -13.67
C ILE A 2 -8.63 0.57 -12.63
N LYS A 3 -8.88 -0.73 -12.86
CA LYS A 3 -8.45 -1.81 -11.97
C LYS A 3 -7.29 -2.57 -12.60
N SER A 4 -6.34 -3.02 -11.78
CA SER A 4 -5.20 -3.83 -12.21
C SER A 4 -4.71 -4.71 -11.07
N THR A 5 -3.94 -5.75 -11.38
CA THR A 5 -3.24 -6.57 -10.39
C THR A 5 -1.77 -6.16 -10.35
N SER A 6 -1.35 -5.56 -9.24
CA SER A 6 0.03 -5.21 -8.96
C SER A 6 0.83 -6.42 -8.49
N VAL A 7 2.06 -6.54 -8.98
CA VAL A 7 3.03 -7.55 -8.48
C VAL A 7 3.45 -7.31 -7.03
N PHE A 8 3.19 -6.12 -6.48
CA PHE A 8 3.57 -5.74 -5.11
C PHE A 8 2.42 -5.84 -4.12
N ASN A 9 1.23 -5.36 -4.49
CA ASN A 9 0.13 -5.10 -3.54
C ASN A 9 -1.22 -5.74 -3.96
N GLY A 10 -1.22 -6.71 -4.87
CA GLY A 10 -2.44 -7.39 -5.31
C GLY A 10 -3.37 -6.49 -6.12
N GLU A 11 -4.69 -6.59 -5.91
CA GLU A 11 -5.67 -5.76 -6.64
C GLU A 11 -5.55 -4.28 -6.24
N ILE A 12 -5.40 -3.43 -7.25
CA ILE A 12 -5.33 -1.97 -7.10
C ILE A 12 -6.37 -1.29 -8.00
N GLU A 13 -6.85 -0.13 -7.56
CA GLU A 13 -7.81 0.67 -8.32
C GLU A 13 -7.42 2.15 -8.37
N MET A 14 -7.32 2.72 -9.56
CA MET A 14 -7.28 4.17 -9.73
C MET A 14 -8.70 4.74 -9.64
N ARG A 15 -9.06 5.41 -8.54
CA ARG A 15 -10.44 5.88 -8.27
C ARG A 15 -10.88 6.95 -9.28
N LYS A 16 -12.11 6.83 -9.81
CA LYS A 16 -12.63 7.70 -10.89
C LYS A 16 -12.85 9.16 -10.45
N THR A 17 -13.16 9.39 -9.17
CA THR A 17 -13.63 10.68 -8.66
C THR A 17 -12.50 11.67 -8.41
N ASP A 18 -11.28 11.19 -8.18
CA ASP A 18 -10.15 12.01 -7.78
C ASP A 18 -8.77 11.49 -8.22
N HIS A 19 -8.73 10.39 -8.98
CA HIS A 19 -7.49 9.76 -9.43
C HIS A 19 -6.52 9.41 -8.28
N GLN A 20 -7.06 9.10 -7.09
CA GLN A 20 -6.27 8.49 -6.04
C GLN A 20 -6.15 6.98 -6.28
N LEU A 21 -4.92 6.46 -6.26
CA LEU A 21 -4.66 5.02 -6.25
C LEU A 21 -5.11 4.44 -4.92
N GLN A 22 -6.00 3.45 -4.98
CA GLN A 22 -6.46 2.64 -3.85
C GLN A 22 -5.71 1.31 -3.88
N GLN A 23 -5.06 0.99 -2.78
CA GLN A 23 -4.30 -0.24 -2.58
C GLN A 23 -4.24 -0.59 -1.09
N PRO A 24 -4.03 -1.88 -0.73
CA PRO A 24 -3.67 -2.23 0.63
C PRO A 24 -2.41 -1.48 1.09
N LEU A 25 -2.37 -1.10 2.37
CA LEU A 25 -1.20 -0.49 3.00
C LEU A 25 -0.69 -1.38 4.13
N TYR A 26 0.61 -1.38 4.36
CA TYR A 26 1.26 -2.18 5.38
C TYR A 26 2.02 -1.27 6.34
N LEU A 27 1.83 -1.47 7.64
CA LEU A 27 2.66 -0.86 8.67
C LEU A 27 3.83 -1.79 8.98
N THR A 28 5.03 -1.25 8.90
CA THR A 28 6.27 -1.95 9.23
C THR A 28 6.99 -1.28 10.39
N VAL A 29 7.76 -2.07 11.13
CA VAL A 29 8.65 -1.59 12.19
C VAL A 29 10.06 -2.03 11.85
N TRP A 30 11.03 -1.12 12.06
CA TRP A 30 12.44 -1.44 11.94
C TRP A 30 12.90 -2.26 13.15
N SER A 31 13.26 -3.53 12.92
CA SER A 31 13.63 -4.47 13.98
C SER A 31 14.80 -5.36 13.56
N LYS A 32 15.40 -6.08 14.51
CA LYS A 32 16.44 -7.08 14.22
C LYS A 32 15.87 -8.17 13.33
N VAL A 33 16.70 -8.68 12.42
CA VAL A 33 16.34 -9.88 11.65
C VAL A 33 16.10 -11.06 12.59
N ASP A 34 15.14 -11.92 12.23
CA ASP A 34 14.85 -13.16 12.94
C ASP A 34 14.67 -14.33 11.95
N LYS A 35 14.24 -15.50 12.44
CA LYS A 35 14.03 -16.68 11.59
C LYS A 35 12.91 -16.49 10.55
N LYS A 36 11.90 -15.68 10.86
CA LYS A 36 10.74 -15.41 9.99
C LYS A 36 11.04 -14.28 9.00
N TYR A 37 11.70 -13.22 9.47
CA TYR A 37 12.09 -12.05 8.70
C TYR A 37 13.62 -11.95 8.68
N ASN A 38 14.24 -12.79 7.86
CA ASN A 38 15.70 -12.97 7.82
C ASN A 38 16.41 -12.07 6.79
N TYR A 39 15.67 -11.32 5.99
CA TYR A 39 16.23 -10.50 4.93
C TYR A 39 16.71 -9.13 5.47
N SER A 40 18.01 -8.98 5.65
CA SER A 40 18.66 -7.72 6.04
C SER A 40 18.84 -6.80 4.83
N VAL A 41 17.79 -6.03 4.51
CA VAL A 41 17.72 -5.14 3.33
C VAL A 41 18.92 -4.20 3.17
N GLU A 42 19.50 -3.73 4.28
CA GLU A 42 20.59 -2.75 4.28
C GLU A 42 21.90 -3.29 4.89
N ASN A 43 22.03 -4.62 5.04
CA ASN A 43 23.21 -5.26 5.67
C ASN A 43 23.56 -4.78 7.11
N THR A 44 22.60 -4.23 7.83
CA THR A 44 22.77 -3.74 9.22
C THR A 44 22.40 -4.77 10.29
N GLY A 45 21.88 -5.94 9.90
CA GLY A 45 21.27 -6.91 10.82
C GLY A 45 19.84 -6.54 11.24
N MET A 46 19.24 -5.57 10.56
CA MET A 46 17.89 -5.08 10.79
C MET A 46 17.02 -5.22 9.52
N THR A 47 15.70 -5.21 9.68
CA THR A 47 14.73 -5.33 8.58
C THR A 47 13.41 -4.63 8.90
N LEU A 48 12.59 -4.44 7.86
CA LEU A 48 11.22 -3.91 7.96
C LEU A 48 10.25 -5.07 8.22
N VAL A 49 9.86 -5.25 9.48
CA VAL A 49 8.90 -6.30 9.88
C VAL A 49 7.48 -5.79 9.72
N PRO A 50 6.62 -6.41 8.88
CA PRO A 50 5.21 -6.03 8.78
C PRO A 50 4.47 -6.43 10.06
N VAL A 51 3.83 -5.44 10.70
CA VAL A 51 3.07 -5.61 11.95
C VAL A 51 1.56 -5.48 11.77
N LYS A 52 1.11 -4.84 10.68
CA LYS A 52 -0.31 -4.71 10.37
C LYS A 52 -0.55 -4.50 8.87
N GLU A 53 -1.61 -5.11 8.37
CA GLU A 53 -2.19 -4.83 7.05
C GLU A 53 -3.45 -3.99 7.19
N PHE A 54 -3.60 -3.02 6.30
CA PHE A 54 -4.80 -2.23 6.10
C PHE A 54 -5.36 -2.55 4.71
N PRO A 55 -6.45 -3.32 4.61
CA PRO A 55 -7.09 -3.59 3.33
C PRO A 55 -7.48 -2.29 2.62
N SER A 56 -7.55 -2.33 1.28
CA SER A 56 -7.81 -1.16 0.45
C SER A 56 -9.03 -0.33 0.89
N TYR A 57 -10.12 -0.97 1.33
CA TYR A 57 -11.33 -0.26 1.78
C TYR A 57 -11.15 0.48 3.12
N ILE A 58 -10.17 0.09 3.95
CA ILE A 58 -9.80 0.78 5.19
C ILE A 58 -8.82 1.92 4.91
N SER A 59 -7.85 1.70 4.01
CA SER A 59 -6.86 2.72 3.63
C SER A 59 -7.42 3.78 2.68
N SER A 60 -8.57 3.53 2.06
CA SER A 60 -9.26 4.48 1.18
C SER A 60 -9.96 5.59 1.97
N THR A 61 -9.45 6.82 1.92
CA THR A 61 -10.13 7.96 2.54
C THR A 61 -11.23 8.53 1.63
N PRO A 62 -12.26 9.18 2.20
CA PRO A 62 -13.21 9.99 1.43
C PRO A 62 -12.49 11.06 0.60
N THR A 63 -13.09 11.47 -0.52
CA THR A 63 -12.53 12.52 -1.38
C THR A 63 -13.30 13.83 -1.23
N SER A 64 -12.58 14.96 -1.33
CA SER A 64 -13.14 16.30 -1.45
C SER A 64 -13.00 16.88 -2.87
N CYS A 65 -12.38 16.13 -3.80
CA CYS A 65 -12.10 16.59 -5.15
C CYS A 65 -13.40 16.69 -5.98
N GLN A 66 -13.61 17.83 -6.63
CA GLN A 66 -14.64 18.02 -7.65
C GLN A 66 -13.99 18.09 -9.02
N MET A 67 -13.77 16.92 -9.63
CA MET A 67 -13.05 16.83 -10.90
C MET A 67 -13.95 17.14 -12.09
N LYS A 68 -13.53 18.06 -12.96
CA LYS A 68 -14.16 18.26 -14.27
C LYS A 68 -13.70 17.15 -15.23
N ARG A 69 -14.66 16.46 -15.84
CA ARG A 69 -14.40 15.43 -16.84
C ARG A 69 -14.09 16.08 -18.19
N PRO A 70 -13.25 15.45 -19.04
CA PRO A 70 -13.15 15.85 -20.45
C PRO A 70 -14.52 15.78 -21.14
N GLY A 71 -14.87 16.84 -21.88
CA GLY A 71 -16.21 17.12 -22.41
C GLY A 71 -16.75 18.45 -21.91
#